data_AF-A0A1V3XAI7-F1
#
_entry.id   AF-A0A1V3XAI7-F1
#
_cell.length_a   1.000
_cell.length_b   1.000
_cell.length_c   1.000
_cell.angle_alpha   90.00
_cell.angle_beta   90.00
_cell.angle_gamma   90.00
#
_symmetry.space_group_name_H-M   'P 1'
#
loop_
_entity.id
_entity.type
_entity.pdbx_description
1 polymer ?
#
loop_
_entity_poly.entity_id
_entity_poly.type
_entity_poly.pdbx_seq_one_letter_code
_entity_poly.pdbx_strand_id
1 'polypeptide(L)'
;MTVAVIDTGVDASPRVPAEPGGDFVDQAGDGLSDCDAHGTLTASIIAGRPAPTDGFVGVAPDARLLSLRQTSEAFEPVGSQPNPNDPNATPAAGSIRSLARAVVHAANLGAGVINISEAACYKVTRPIDEISLGAAINYAVNVKNAVVVVAAGNTGGDCAQNPLPDASAPEDARGWSKVQTVVTPAWYAPLVLTVGGIGESGVPSSFSMHGPWVGVAAPAENIVALGDLGEPVNALPGREGPSRSRAPRLPRPMFRVWRRWCGSGSRN
;
A
#
# COMPACT_ATOMS: atom_id res chain seq x y z
N MET A 1 0.34 -9.80 -19.15
CA MET A 1 -0.03 -9.90 -17.73
C MET A 1 -0.50 -8.54 -17.26
N THR A 2 -1.56 -8.47 -16.45
CA THR A 2 -2.08 -7.22 -15.90
C THR A 2 -1.89 -7.21 -14.39
N VAL A 3 -1.30 -6.13 -13.88
CA VAL A 3 -1.07 -5.90 -12.45
C VAL A 3 -1.96 -4.74 -11.99
N ALA A 4 -2.82 -4.99 -11.02
CA ALA A 4 -3.54 -3.94 -10.30
C ALA A 4 -2.66 -3.40 -9.17
N VAL A 5 -2.55 -2.08 -9.10
CA VAL A 5 -1.82 -1.35 -8.06
C VAL A 5 -2.86 -0.65 -7.19
N ILE A 6 -3.18 -1.25 -6.04
CA ILE A 6 -4.06 -0.65 -5.02
C ILE A 6 -3.19 0.18 -4.08
N ASP A 7 -3.21 1.51 -4.29
CA ASP A 7 -2.25 2.45 -3.69
C ASP A 7 -2.84 3.89 -3.68
N THR A 8 -2.03 4.94 -3.78
CA THR A 8 -2.44 6.36 -3.74
C THR A 8 -2.83 6.96 -5.07
N GLY A 9 -2.99 6.12 -6.09
CA GLY A 9 -3.15 6.53 -7.50
C GLY A 9 -1.82 6.55 -8.25
N VAL A 10 -1.88 6.80 -9.56
CA VAL A 10 -0.69 6.85 -10.43
C VAL A 10 -0.81 8.03 -11.37
N ASP A 11 0.19 8.91 -11.37
CA ASP A 11 0.34 9.91 -12.42
C ASP A 11 0.96 9.22 -13.65
N ALA A 12 0.11 8.93 -14.64
CA ALA A 12 0.51 8.16 -15.81
C ALA A 12 1.49 8.92 -16.71
N SER A 13 2.53 8.24 -17.18
CA SER A 13 3.54 8.75 -18.09
C SER A 13 3.88 7.72 -19.18
N PRO A 14 4.62 8.08 -20.25
CA PRO A 14 5.03 7.10 -21.26
C PRO A 14 5.83 5.92 -20.70
N ARG A 15 6.58 6.14 -19.59
CA ARG A 15 7.34 5.10 -18.90
C ARG A 15 6.54 4.37 -17.82
N VAL A 16 5.48 4.98 -17.28
CA VAL A 16 4.55 4.34 -16.34
C VAL A 16 3.13 4.42 -16.92
N PRO A 17 2.81 3.58 -17.92
CA PRO A 17 1.57 3.66 -18.70
C PRO A 17 0.39 3.02 -17.95
N ALA A 18 0.04 3.56 -16.79
CA ALA A 18 -1.10 3.06 -16.01
C ALA A 18 -2.44 3.38 -16.70
N GLU A 19 -3.34 2.41 -16.63
CA GLU A 19 -4.74 2.53 -17.05
C GLU A 19 -5.62 2.81 -15.82
N PRO A 20 -6.77 3.50 -16.00
CA PRO A 20 -7.67 3.80 -14.89
C PRO A 20 -8.30 2.52 -14.35
N GLY A 21 -8.22 2.35 -13.03
CA GLY A 21 -8.81 1.23 -12.29
C GLY A 21 -9.86 1.66 -11.27
N GLY A 22 -10.13 2.95 -11.14
CA GLY A 22 -11.13 3.50 -10.21
C GLY A 22 -10.52 4.12 -8.95
N ASP A 23 -11.36 4.88 -8.25
CA ASP A 23 -10.97 5.66 -7.09
C ASP A 23 -11.91 5.41 -5.91
N PHE A 24 -11.32 5.09 -4.77
CA PHE A 24 -11.98 4.75 -3.51
C PHE A 24 -11.72 5.81 -2.43
N VAL A 25 -11.04 6.90 -2.78
CA VAL A 25 -10.80 8.10 -1.96
C VAL A 25 -11.68 9.26 -2.43
N ASP A 26 -11.67 9.57 -3.73
CA ASP A 26 -12.51 10.58 -4.37
C ASP A 26 -13.52 9.92 -5.32
N GLN A 27 -14.81 10.17 -5.11
CA GLN A 27 -15.88 9.57 -5.92
C GLN A 27 -15.84 9.99 -7.39
N ALA A 28 -15.21 11.13 -7.71
CA ALA A 28 -15.11 11.63 -9.08
C ALA A 28 -13.81 11.18 -9.80
N GLY A 29 -12.91 10.49 -9.09
CA GLY A 29 -11.63 10.06 -9.64
C GLY A 29 -11.69 8.71 -10.38
N ASP A 30 -10.63 8.42 -11.11
CA ASP A 30 -10.45 7.19 -11.90
C ASP A 30 -9.19 6.39 -11.53
N GLY A 31 -8.45 6.85 -10.51
CA GLY A 31 -7.19 6.27 -10.05
C GLY A 31 -5.93 6.84 -10.72
N LEU A 32 -6.04 7.75 -11.69
CA LEU A 32 -4.90 8.35 -12.40
C LEU A 32 -4.43 9.69 -11.83
N SER A 33 -4.57 9.87 -10.52
CA SER A 33 -4.09 11.04 -9.80
C SER A 33 -3.41 10.59 -8.51
N ASP A 34 -2.09 10.75 -8.46
CA ASP A 34 -1.28 10.46 -7.28
C ASP A 34 -1.00 11.75 -6.51
N CYS A 35 -1.65 11.92 -5.36
CA CYS A 35 -1.51 13.13 -4.54
C CYS A 35 -0.47 12.96 -3.42
N ASP A 36 0.17 11.81 -3.35
CA ASP A 36 1.01 11.37 -2.23
C ASP A 36 2.42 10.98 -2.70
N ALA A 37 2.66 10.93 -4.01
CA ALA A 37 3.92 10.50 -4.63
C ALA A 37 4.35 9.11 -4.14
N HIS A 38 3.40 8.18 -4.08
CA HIS A 38 3.63 6.81 -3.59
C HIS A 38 3.23 5.78 -4.66
N GLY A 39 1.98 5.77 -5.09
CA GLY A 39 1.51 4.80 -6.08
C GLY A 39 2.19 4.89 -7.43
N THR A 40 2.59 6.09 -7.89
CA THR A 40 3.39 6.26 -9.11
C THR A 40 4.75 5.57 -9.00
N LEU A 41 5.41 5.72 -7.85
CA LEU A 41 6.70 5.08 -7.58
C LEU A 41 6.52 3.56 -7.49
N THR A 42 5.50 3.08 -6.77
CA THR A 42 5.13 1.66 -6.68
C THR A 42 4.93 1.05 -8.07
N ALA A 43 4.10 1.70 -8.91
CA ALA A 43 3.81 1.24 -10.26
C ALA A 43 5.07 1.20 -11.15
N SER A 44 5.97 2.16 -10.99
CA SER A 44 7.23 2.20 -11.73
C SER A 44 8.17 1.05 -11.35
N ILE A 45 8.22 0.63 -10.08
CA ILE A 45 9.03 -0.51 -9.64
C ILE A 45 8.47 -1.80 -10.24
N ILE A 46 7.15 -1.92 -10.33
CA ILE A 46 6.48 -3.08 -10.92
C ILE A 46 6.76 -3.14 -12.44
N ALA A 47 6.44 -2.09 -13.19
CA ALA A 47 6.41 -2.14 -14.66
C ALA A 47 6.88 -0.86 -15.36
N GLY A 48 7.73 -0.07 -14.71
CA GLY A 48 8.35 1.11 -15.34
C GLY A 48 9.21 0.71 -16.53
N ARG A 49 9.00 1.36 -17.68
CA ARG A 49 9.71 1.08 -18.92
C ARG A 49 11.15 1.64 -18.89
N PRO A 50 12.09 1.01 -19.58
CA PRO A 50 13.46 1.53 -19.69
C PRO A 50 13.51 2.80 -20.54
N ALA A 51 14.58 3.59 -20.37
CA ALA A 51 14.94 4.71 -21.23
C ALA A 51 16.45 4.67 -21.55
N PRO A 52 16.90 5.17 -22.72
CA PRO A 52 18.33 5.20 -23.06
C PRO A 52 19.14 6.20 -22.21
N THR A 53 18.48 7.05 -21.44
CA THR A 53 19.08 8.16 -20.68
C THR A 53 19.39 7.83 -19.22
N ASP A 54 18.96 6.67 -18.72
CA ASP A 54 19.17 6.23 -17.34
C ASP A 54 19.16 4.70 -17.23
N GLY A 55 19.51 4.17 -16.05
CA GLY A 55 19.57 2.74 -15.80
C GLY A 55 18.32 2.13 -15.17
N PHE A 56 17.22 2.88 -15.02
CA PHE A 56 16.03 2.39 -14.34
C PHE A 56 15.16 1.52 -15.25
N VAL A 57 14.72 0.37 -14.73
CA VAL A 57 13.67 -0.47 -15.33
C VAL A 57 12.92 -1.18 -14.21
N GLY A 58 11.60 -1.29 -14.37
CA GLY A 58 10.75 -2.07 -13.46
C GLY A 58 11.01 -3.56 -13.59
N VAL A 59 10.47 -4.35 -12.66
CA VAL A 59 10.65 -5.81 -12.63
C VAL A 59 10.02 -6.49 -13.85
N ALA A 60 8.86 -6.01 -14.28
CA ALA A 60 8.08 -6.54 -15.39
C ALA A 60 7.66 -5.40 -16.35
N PRO A 61 8.59 -4.81 -17.12
CA PRO A 61 8.35 -3.58 -17.90
C PRO A 61 7.30 -3.73 -19.02
N ASP A 62 6.97 -4.96 -19.41
CA ASP A 62 5.93 -5.27 -20.40
C ASP A 62 4.55 -5.55 -19.78
N ALA A 63 4.43 -5.53 -18.44
CA ALA A 63 3.15 -5.71 -17.77
C ALA A 63 2.25 -4.49 -17.95
N ARG A 64 0.93 -4.74 -18.05
CA ARG A 64 -0.08 -3.69 -18.06
C ARG A 64 -0.41 -3.31 -16.62
N LEU A 65 -0.51 -2.01 -16.33
CA LEU A 65 -0.81 -1.50 -14.99
C LEU A 65 -2.24 -0.99 -14.93
N LEU A 66 -3.01 -1.40 -13.91
CA LEU A 66 -4.27 -0.77 -13.51
C LEU A 66 -4.04 -0.01 -12.21
N SER A 67 -4.33 1.29 -12.20
CA SER A 67 -4.20 2.10 -10.98
C SER A 67 -5.52 2.19 -10.24
N LEU A 68 -5.56 1.73 -8.99
CA LEU A 68 -6.71 1.86 -8.11
C LEU A 68 -6.30 2.71 -6.92
N ARG A 69 -6.81 3.95 -6.83
CA ARG A 69 -6.54 4.80 -5.68
C ARG A 69 -7.42 4.37 -4.51
N GLN A 70 -6.82 3.91 -3.42
CA GLN A 70 -7.55 3.42 -2.23
C GLN A 70 -7.14 4.12 -0.94
N THR A 71 -5.94 4.71 -0.88
CA THR A 71 -5.46 5.50 0.25
C THR A 71 -4.98 6.87 -0.22
N SER A 72 -4.93 7.84 0.69
CA SER A 72 -4.26 9.12 0.49
C SER A 72 -4.11 9.81 1.83
N GLU A 73 -2.93 10.37 2.13
CA GLU A 73 -2.73 11.27 3.27
C GLU A 73 -3.13 12.71 2.92
N ALA A 74 -3.32 13.00 1.64
CA ALA A 74 -3.76 14.30 1.15
C ALA A 74 -5.27 14.55 1.35
N PHE A 75 -6.06 13.50 1.62
CA PHE A 75 -7.51 13.53 1.80
C PHE A 75 -7.92 12.99 3.16
N GLU A 76 -9.04 13.49 3.69
CA GLU A 76 -9.59 13.07 4.97
C GLU A 76 -11.11 12.86 4.83
N PRO A 77 -11.71 11.92 5.58
CA PRO A 77 -13.15 11.70 5.56
C PRO A 77 -13.93 12.96 5.99
N VAL A 78 -14.92 13.37 5.19
CA VAL A 78 -15.83 14.46 5.55
C VAL A 78 -16.94 13.93 6.48
N GLY A 79 -17.23 14.67 7.56
CA GLY A 79 -18.38 14.37 8.43
C GLY A 79 -18.21 13.13 9.31
N SER A 80 -16.98 12.63 9.51
CA SER A 80 -16.74 11.52 10.42
C SER A 80 -17.05 11.94 11.86
N GLN A 81 -17.99 11.24 12.50
CA GLN A 81 -18.21 11.30 13.95
C GLN A 81 -17.53 10.08 14.57
N PRO A 82 -16.27 10.20 15.03
CA PRO A 82 -15.57 9.07 15.60
C PRO A 82 -16.27 8.62 16.88
N ASN A 83 -16.68 7.35 16.93
CA ASN A 83 -17.06 6.71 18.18
C ASN A 83 -15.81 6.03 18.75
N PRO A 84 -15.13 6.61 19.77
CA PRO A 84 -13.87 6.08 20.26
C PRO A 84 -13.99 4.67 20.86
N ASN A 85 -15.20 4.25 21.23
CA ASN A 85 -15.48 2.96 21.85
C ASN A 85 -15.85 1.86 20.83
N ASP A 86 -16.10 2.22 19.57
CA ASP A 86 -16.42 1.26 18.52
C ASP A 86 -15.21 1.10 17.57
N PRO A 87 -14.51 -0.05 17.57
CA PRO A 87 -13.40 -0.29 16.66
C PRO A 87 -13.80 -0.19 15.17
N ASN A 88 -15.07 -0.41 14.84
CA ASN A 88 -15.58 -0.36 13.45
C ASN A 88 -15.89 1.06 12.96
N ALA A 89 -15.88 2.05 13.86
CA ALA A 89 -16.08 3.47 13.57
C ALA A 89 -14.74 4.25 13.48
N THR A 90 -13.64 3.54 13.23
CA THR A 90 -12.28 4.10 13.09
C THR A 90 -11.91 4.33 11.62
N PRO A 91 -10.94 5.22 11.31
CA PRO A 91 -10.39 5.36 9.96
C PRO A 91 -9.85 4.04 9.40
N ALA A 92 -9.17 3.23 10.22
CA ALA A 92 -8.68 1.91 9.83
C ALA A 92 -9.81 0.99 9.34
N ALA A 93 -10.93 0.94 10.07
CA ALA A 93 -12.11 0.15 9.66
C ALA A 93 -12.74 0.68 8.35
N GLY A 94 -12.73 2.00 8.16
CA GLY A 94 -13.13 2.63 6.90
C GLY A 94 -12.25 2.19 5.73
N SER A 95 -10.93 2.24 5.92
CA SER A 95 -9.92 1.79 4.93
C SER A 95 -10.12 0.31 4.59
N ILE A 96 -10.26 -0.57 5.57
CA ILE A 96 -10.51 -2.01 5.36
C ILE A 96 -11.73 -2.26 4.48
N ARG A 97 -12.83 -1.52 4.71
CA ARG A 97 -14.06 -1.64 3.91
C ARG A 97 -13.90 -1.10 2.49
N SER A 98 -13.12 -0.04 2.27
CA SER A 98 -12.83 0.44 0.90
C SER A 98 -11.86 -0.48 0.18
N LEU A 99 -10.86 -1.02 0.89
CA LEU A 99 -9.92 -2.01 0.38
C LEU A 99 -10.63 -3.28 -0.10
N ALA A 100 -11.57 -3.81 0.68
CA ALA A 100 -12.35 -4.98 0.26
C ALA A 100 -13.05 -4.76 -1.10
N ARG A 101 -13.62 -3.57 -1.33
CA ARG A 101 -14.25 -3.21 -2.60
C ARG A 101 -13.20 -3.05 -3.72
N ALA A 102 -12.05 -2.44 -3.43
CA ALA A 102 -10.96 -2.28 -4.40
C ALA A 102 -10.39 -3.63 -4.85
N VAL A 103 -10.23 -4.60 -3.94
CA VAL A 103 -9.77 -5.96 -4.26
C VAL A 103 -10.76 -6.68 -5.19
N VAL A 104 -12.05 -6.66 -4.85
CA VAL A 104 -13.09 -7.24 -5.73
C VAL A 104 -13.10 -6.55 -7.10
N HIS A 105 -12.96 -5.23 -7.12
CA HIS A 105 -12.96 -4.45 -8.35
C HIS A 105 -11.75 -4.78 -9.23
N ALA A 106 -10.53 -4.79 -8.69
CA ALA A 106 -9.31 -5.19 -9.39
C ALA A 106 -9.43 -6.61 -9.99
N ALA A 107 -9.98 -7.55 -9.21
CA ALA A 107 -10.20 -8.92 -9.68
C ALA A 107 -11.26 -8.99 -10.81
N ASN A 108 -12.29 -8.14 -10.75
CA ASN A 108 -13.29 -8.03 -11.82
C ASN A 108 -12.77 -7.37 -13.09
N LEU A 109 -11.79 -6.45 -12.98
CA LEU A 109 -11.06 -5.90 -14.13
C LEU A 109 -10.10 -6.92 -14.79
N GLY A 110 -9.95 -8.12 -14.21
CA GLY A 110 -9.14 -9.19 -14.76
C GLY A 110 -7.64 -9.07 -14.44
N ALA A 111 -7.29 -8.40 -13.35
CA ALA A 111 -5.91 -8.35 -12.87
C ALA A 111 -5.43 -9.77 -12.50
N GLY A 112 -4.29 -10.19 -13.07
CA GLY A 112 -3.65 -11.47 -12.73
C GLY A 112 -2.77 -11.38 -11.48
N VAL A 113 -2.31 -10.17 -11.14
CA VAL A 113 -1.63 -9.84 -9.89
C VAL A 113 -2.28 -8.60 -9.29
N ILE A 114 -2.50 -8.59 -7.99
CA ILE A 114 -2.99 -7.45 -7.23
C ILE A 114 -1.93 -7.11 -6.19
N ASN A 115 -1.26 -5.97 -6.36
CA ASN A 115 -0.37 -5.38 -5.37
C ASN A 115 -1.18 -4.48 -4.45
N ILE A 116 -1.06 -4.70 -3.14
CA ILE A 116 -1.70 -3.88 -2.11
C ILE A 116 -0.62 -3.27 -1.22
N SER A 117 -0.47 -1.96 -1.30
CA SER A 117 0.49 -1.21 -0.48
C SER A 117 -0.07 -0.83 0.89
N GLU A 118 -1.41 -0.84 1.03
CA GLU A 118 -2.08 -0.58 2.30
C GLU A 118 -1.73 -1.64 3.35
N ALA A 119 -1.44 -1.17 4.56
CA ALA A 119 -1.16 -1.99 5.73
C ALA A 119 -1.81 -1.37 6.96
N ALA A 120 -3.11 -1.60 7.13
CA ALA A 120 -3.86 -1.10 8.28
C ALA A 120 -3.47 -1.88 9.54
N CYS A 121 -3.12 -1.15 10.61
CA CYS A 121 -2.69 -1.72 11.87
C CYS A 121 -3.70 -1.44 12.99
N TYR A 122 -3.96 -2.45 13.82
CA TYR A 122 -4.74 -2.28 15.04
C TYR A 122 -4.34 -3.29 16.11
N LYS A 123 -4.68 -2.99 17.37
CA LYS A 123 -4.37 -3.87 18.50
C LYS A 123 -5.25 -5.10 18.48
N VAL A 124 -4.68 -6.27 18.77
CA VAL A 124 -5.42 -7.54 18.87
C VAL A 124 -6.59 -7.48 19.88
N THR A 125 -6.48 -6.62 20.91
CA THR A 125 -7.51 -6.40 21.93
C THR A 125 -8.66 -5.50 21.46
N ARG A 126 -8.59 -4.93 20.26
CA ARG A 126 -9.60 -4.06 19.66
C ARG A 126 -9.88 -4.50 18.21
N PRO A 127 -10.43 -5.70 18.01
CA PRO A 127 -10.62 -6.26 16.68
C PRO A 127 -11.58 -5.42 15.84
N ILE A 128 -11.28 -5.31 14.56
CA ILE A 128 -12.15 -4.73 13.53
C ILE A 128 -12.85 -5.88 12.81
N ASP A 129 -14.12 -5.70 12.42
CA ASP A 129 -14.81 -6.64 11.54
C ASP A 129 -14.26 -6.52 10.10
N GLU A 130 -13.53 -7.55 9.69
CA GLU A 130 -12.93 -7.64 8.36
C GLU A 130 -13.55 -8.71 7.47
N ILE A 131 -14.73 -9.24 7.80
CA ILE A 131 -15.35 -10.35 7.05
C ILE A 131 -15.43 -10.04 5.54
N SER A 132 -15.74 -8.78 5.20
CA SER A 132 -15.78 -8.33 3.81
C SER A 132 -14.44 -8.38 3.10
N LEU A 133 -13.33 -8.07 3.79
CA LEU A 133 -11.98 -8.10 3.21
C LEU A 133 -11.50 -9.55 3.02
N GLY A 134 -11.71 -10.41 4.00
CA GLY A 134 -11.41 -11.84 3.86
C GLY A 134 -12.16 -12.48 2.70
N ALA A 135 -13.46 -12.17 2.55
CA ALA A 135 -14.26 -12.63 1.42
C ALA A 135 -13.76 -12.08 0.07
N ALA A 136 -13.36 -10.81 0.02
CA ALA A 136 -12.80 -10.16 -1.17
C ALA A 136 -11.48 -10.80 -1.62
N ILE A 137 -10.56 -11.05 -0.68
CA ILE A 137 -9.29 -11.73 -0.95
C ILE A 137 -9.54 -13.15 -1.44
N ASN A 138 -10.40 -13.91 -0.75
CA ASN A 138 -10.77 -15.25 -1.19
C ASN A 138 -11.39 -15.25 -2.60
N TYR A 139 -12.23 -14.27 -2.92
CA TYR A 139 -12.79 -14.11 -4.26
C TYR A 139 -11.70 -13.85 -5.31
N ALA A 140 -10.79 -12.90 -5.05
CA ALA A 140 -9.70 -12.59 -5.96
C ALA A 140 -8.81 -13.82 -6.22
N VAL A 141 -8.41 -14.52 -5.16
CA VAL A 141 -7.51 -15.67 -5.25
C VAL A 141 -8.21 -16.90 -5.83
N ASN A 142 -9.30 -17.36 -5.20
CA ASN A 142 -9.88 -18.67 -5.48
C ASN A 142 -10.96 -18.65 -6.58
N VAL A 143 -11.55 -17.49 -6.88
CA VAL A 143 -12.58 -17.37 -7.94
C VAL A 143 -12.02 -16.71 -9.19
N LYS A 144 -11.15 -15.70 -9.03
CA LYS A 144 -10.58 -14.95 -10.15
C LYS A 144 -9.15 -15.35 -10.51
N ASN A 145 -8.54 -16.26 -9.73
CA ASN A 145 -7.19 -16.77 -9.96
C ASN A 145 -6.13 -15.64 -10.02
N ALA A 146 -6.30 -14.63 -9.17
CA ALA A 146 -5.34 -13.54 -9.03
C ALA A 146 -4.34 -13.84 -7.91
N VAL A 147 -3.07 -13.54 -8.14
CA VAL A 147 -2.05 -13.52 -7.07
C VAL A 147 -2.18 -12.22 -6.30
N VAL A 148 -2.34 -12.29 -4.99
CA VAL A 148 -2.45 -11.10 -4.13
C VAL A 148 -1.14 -10.93 -3.34
N VAL A 149 -0.44 -9.83 -3.58
CA VAL A 149 0.83 -9.47 -2.92
C VAL A 149 0.58 -8.25 -2.05
N VAL A 150 1.01 -8.31 -0.79
CA VAL A 150 0.69 -7.28 0.20
C VAL A 150 1.92 -6.85 1.00
N ALA A 151 1.99 -5.58 1.36
CA ALA A 151 3.03 -5.08 2.25
C ALA A 151 2.91 -5.69 3.65
N ALA A 152 4.04 -5.99 4.30
CA ALA A 152 4.06 -6.40 5.71
C ALA A 152 3.65 -5.27 6.66
N GLY A 153 3.76 -4.01 6.21
CA GLY A 153 3.54 -2.80 6.99
C GLY A 153 4.84 -2.20 7.53
N ASN A 154 4.78 -0.91 7.88
CA ASN A 154 5.88 -0.16 8.45
C ASN A 154 5.58 0.22 9.89
N THR A 155 6.56 0.13 10.79
CA THR A 155 6.41 0.59 12.18
C THR A 155 6.19 2.10 12.23
N GLY A 156 5.30 2.56 13.10
CA GLY A 156 4.93 3.98 13.24
C GLY A 156 3.42 4.15 13.35
N GLY A 157 2.96 5.26 13.92
CA GLY A 157 1.53 5.47 14.17
C GLY A 157 0.92 4.33 15.00
N ASP A 158 -0.12 3.70 14.49
CA ASP A 158 -0.79 2.55 15.10
C ASP A 158 -0.07 1.20 14.88
N CYS A 159 0.95 1.17 14.03
CA CYS A 159 1.76 -0.02 13.74
C CYS A 159 2.91 -0.16 14.75
N ALA A 160 2.63 -0.69 15.94
CA ALA A 160 3.65 -1.06 16.91
C ALA A 160 4.25 -2.44 16.56
N GLN A 161 5.58 -2.57 16.64
CA GLN A 161 6.28 -3.80 16.27
C GLN A 161 5.82 -5.00 17.12
N ASN A 162 5.61 -6.15 16.48
CA ASN A 162 5.30 -7.39 17.19
C ASN A 162 6.55 -8.00 17.84
N PRO A 163 6.41 -8.64 19.02
CA PRO A 163 7.50 -9.42 19.61
C PRO A 163 7.96 -10.56 18.70
N LEU A 164 9.20 -11.00 18.89
CA LEU A 164 9.71 -12.22 18.24
C LEU A 164 9.03 -13.48 18.82
N PRO A 165 9.01 -14.60 18.07
CA PRO A 165 8.53 -15.88 18.57
C PRO A 165 9.27 -16.34 19.84
N ASP A 166 8.57 -17.07 20.70
CA ASP A 166 9.11 -17.62 21.93
C ASP A 166 9.77 -18.97 21.64
N ALA A 167 11.10 -19.03 21.73
CA ALA A 167 11.84 -20.26 21.46
C ALA A 167 11.49 -21.41 22.42
N SER A 168 10.82 -21.12 23.54
CA SER A 168 10.33 -22.15 24.48
C SER A 168 8.96 -22.74 24.12
N ALA A 169 8.26 -22.20 23.12
CA ALA A 169 6.93 -22.63 22.66
C ALA A 169 6.98 -23.17 21.21
N PRO A 170 7.55 -24.38 20.99
CA PRO A 170 7.75 -24.94 19.64
C PRO A 170 6.44 -25.21 18.87
N GLU A 171 5.32 -25.41 19.57
CA GLU A 171 3.99 -25.54 18.97
C GLU A 171 3.47 -24.23 18.33
N ASP A 172 4.02 -23.09 18.74
CA ASP A 172 3.77 -21.77 18.16
C ASP A 172 5.06 -21.18 17.59
N ALA A 173 5.74 -21.94 16.73
CA ALA A 173 7.02 -21.57 16.15
C ALA A 173 7.03 -20.21 15.41
N ARG A 174 5.85 -19.72 14.99
CA ARG A 174 5.69 -18.41 14.33
C ARG A 174 5.28 -17.29 15.29
N GLY A 175 4.93 -17.60 16.55
CA GLY A 175 4.60 -16.63 17.58
C GLY A 175 3.21 -15.99 17.44
N TRP A 176 2.21 -16.70 16.92
CA TRP A 176 0.83 -16.20 16.81
C TRP A 176 0.28 -15.72 18.15
N SER A 177 0.58 -16.43 19.23
CA SER A 177 0.16 -16.09 20.59
C SER A 177 0.82 -14.80 21.13
N LYS A 178 1.91 -14.34 20.51
CA LYS A 178 2.64 -13.12 20.91
C LYS A 178 2.21 -11.88 20.13
N VAL A 179 1.35 -12.01 19.11
CA VAL A 179 0.89 -10.89 18.30
C VAL A 179 0.20 -9.85 19.18
N GLN A 180 0.63 -8.60 19.06
CA GLN A 180 0.03 -7.44 19.73
C GLN A 180 -0.65 -6.51 18.73
N THR A 181 -0.07 -6.40 17.54
CA THR A 181 -0.56 -5.57 16.43
C THR A 181 -0.90 -6.47 15.26
N VAL A 182 -2.18 -6.51 14.91
CA VAL A 182 -2.63 -7.12 13.66
C VAL A 182 -2.31 -6.16 12.52
N VAL A 183 -1.77 -6.70 11.41
CA VAL A 183 -1.60 -5.96 10.17
C VAL A 183 -2.48 -6.61 9.11
N THR A 184 -3.39 -5.83 8.53
CA THR A 184 -4.31 -6.29 7.48
C THR A 184 -4.05 -5.51 6.18
N PRO A 185 -4.07 -6.17 5.00
CA PRO A 185 -4.41 -7.57 4.73
C PRO A 185 -3.27 -8.58 4.97
N ALA A 186 -2.12 -8.16 5.50
CA ALA A 186 -0.96 -9.04 5.69
C ALA A 186 -1.28 -10.36 6.42
N TRP A 187 -2.09 -10.33 7.48
CA TRP A 187 -2.42 -11.53 8.27
C TRP A 187 -3.25 -12.61 7.54
N TYR A 188 -3.75 -12.35 6.32
CA TYR A 188 -4.49 -13.33 5.52
C TYR A 188 -3.59 -14.39 4.85
N ALA A 189 -2.27 -14.37 5.10
CA ALA A 189 -1.39 -15.45 4.65
C ALA A 189 -1.92 -16.84 5.11
N PRO A 190 -1.87 -17.88 4.27
CA PRO A 190 -1.18 -17.95 2.97
C PRO A 190 -2.05 -17.56 1.76
N LEU A 191 -3.27 -17.03 1.92
CA LEU A 191 -4.07 -16.57 0.77
C LEU A 191 -3.41 -15.39 0.06
N VAL A 192 -2.70 -14.55 0.81
CA VAL A 192 -1.87 -13.46 0.27
C VAL A 192 -0.39 -13.75 0.50
N LEU A 193 0.46 -13.22 -0.37
CA LEU A 193 1.91 -13.21 -0.17
C LEU A 193 2.31 -11.90 0.52
N THR A 194 2.59 -11.97 1.83
CA THR A 194 3.08 -10.81 2.58
C THR A 194 4.58 -10.63 2.43
N VAL A 195 4.99 -9.41 2.05
CA VAL A 195 6.37 -9.03 1.75
C VAL A 195 6.92 -8.05 2.78
N GLY A 196 7.98 -8.46 3.48
CA GLY A 196 8.76 -7.59 4.36
C GLY A 196 9.84 -6.79 3.61
N GLY A 197 10.41 -5.78 4.28
CA GLY A 197 11.48 -4.94 3.75
C GLY A 197 12.87 -5.40 4.18
N ILE A 198 13.83 -5.36 3.25
CA ILE A 198 15.27 -5.49 3.52
C ILE A 198 16.04 -4.27 3.00
N GLY A 199 17.15 -3.95 3.66
CA GLY A 199 18.12 -2.97 3.18
C GLY A 199 19.08 -3.54 2.14
N GLU A 200 20.00 -2.71 1.64
CA GLU A 200 21.01 -3.10 0.63
C GLU A 200 21.92 -4.26 1.09
N SER A 201 22.12 -4.43 2.40
CA SER A 201 22.88 -5.54 2.98
C SER A 201 22.12 -6.86 3.07
N GLY A 202 20.84 -6.89 2.66
CA GLY A 202 19.96 -8.05 2.79
C GLY A 202 19.42 -8.27 4.21
N VAL A 203 19.73 -7.37 5.16
CA VAL A 203 19.23 -7.43 6.53
C VAL A 203 17.80 -6.85 6.59
N PRO A 204 16.89 -7.41 7.41
CA PRO A 204 15.56 -6.85 7.62
C PRO A 204 15.62 -5.36 8.00
N SER A 205 14.83 -4.56 7.29
CA SER A 205 14.69 -3.13 7.56
C SER A 205 14.10 -2.91 8.95
N SER A 206 14.65 -1.96 9.70
CA SER A 206 14.22 -1.70 11.09
C SER A 206 12.75 -1.29 11.23
N PHE A 207 12.19 -0.72 10.15
CA PHE A 207 10.78 -0.34 10.09
C PHE A 207 9.86 -1.46 9.59
N SER A 208 10.37 -2.59 9.06
CA SER A 208 9.51 -3.64 8.53
C SER A 208 8.74 -4.30 9.68
N MET A 209 7.42 -4.29 9.61
CA MET A 209 6.59 -4.98 10.60
C MET A 209 6.84 -6.49 10.56
N HIS A 210 7.03 -7.07 11.74
CA HIS A 210 7.13 -8.50 11.93
C HIS A 210 5.75 -9.10 12.16
N GLY A 211 5.59 -10.35 11.76
CA GLY A 211 4.40 -11.11 12.08
C GLY A 211 4.51 -12.56 11.62
N PRO A 212 3.69 -13.45 12.19
CA PRO A 212 3.65 -14.86 11.80
C PRO A 212 3.20 -15.08 10.35
N TRP A 213 2.63 -14.04 9.71
CA TRP A 213 2.12 -14.06 8.34
C TRP A 213 3.14 -13.66 7.26
N VAL A 214 4.27 -13.03 7.63
CA VAL A 214 5.29 -12.63 6.64
C VAL A 214 5.86 -13.87 5.95
N GLY A 215 5.89 -13.87 4.61
CA GLY A 215 6.29 -15.01 3.80
C GLY A 215 7.62 -14.83 3.07
N VAL A 216 7.90 -13.61 2.58
CA VAL A 216 9.11 -13.25 1.83
C VAL A 216 9.55 -11.83 2.15
N ALA A 217 10.70 -11.40 1.64
CA ALA A 217 11.16 -10.02 1.73
C ALA A 217 11.77 -9.52 0.42
N ALA A 218 11.77 -8.20 0.23
CA ALA A 218 12.33 -7.52 -0.94
C ALA A 218 12.99 -6.17 -0.54
N PRO A 219 13.86 -5.60 -1.40
CA PRO A 219 14.48 -4.29 -1.14
C PRO A 219 13.44 -3.21 -0.84
N ALA A 220 13.63 -2.48 0.27
CA ALA A 220 12.68 -1.45 0.74
C ALA A 220 13.37 -0.15 1.22
N GLU A 221 14.68 -0.05 1.11
CA GLU A 221 15.46 1.14 1.52
C GLU A 221 16.20 1.74 0.32
N ASN A 222 16.36 3.06 0.32
CA ASN A 222 17.10 3.80 -0.72
C ASN A 222 16.63 3.49 -2.15
N ILE A 223 15.32 3.29 -2.30
CA ILE A 223 14.71 2.90 -3.57
C ILE A 223 14.81 4.03 -4.59
N VAL A 224 15.18 3.66 -5.82
CA VAL A 224 15.03 4.47 -7.02
C VAL A 224 13.76 4.03 -7.72
N ALA A 225 12.98 4.99 -8.22
CA ALA A 225 11.70 4.79 -8.91
C ALA A 225 11.54 5.84 -10.02
N LEU A 226 10.39 5.91 -10.67
CA LEU A 226 10.04 6.99 -11.60
C LEU A 226 8.98 7.92 -10.99
N GLY A 227 9.15 9.23 -11.22
CA GLY A 227 8.20 10.27 -10.84
C GLY A 227 7.04 10.44 -11.83
N ASP A 228 6.28 11.52 -11.66
CA ASP A 228 5.04 11.81 -12.39
C ASP A 228 5.27 12.05 -13.89
N LEU A 229 6.47 12.47 -14.29
CA LEU A 229 6.84 12.64 -15.71
C LEU A 229 7.65 11.46 -16.26
N GLY A 230 7.87 10.40 -15.46
CA GLY A 230 8.66 9.23 -15.86
C GLY A 230 10.18 9.43 -15.70
N GLU A 231 10.62 10.45 -14.99
CA GLU A 231 12.01 10.71 -14.64
C GLU A 231 12.46 9.89 -13.42
N PRO A 232 13.73 9.45 -13.35
CA PRO A 232 14.22 8.77 -12.16
C PRO A 232 14.21 9.67 -10.92
N VAL A 233 13.67 9.14 -9.82
CA VAL A 233 13.62 9.78 -8.50
C VAL A 233 14.19 8.83 -7.45
N ASN A 234 14.89 9.39 -6.45
CA ASN A 234 15.51 8.62 -5.35
C ASN A 234 15.22 9.22 -3.96
N ALA A 235 14.32 10.19 -3.91
CA ALA A 235 13.91 10.90 -2.71
C ALA A 235 12.50 11.45 -2.92
N LEU A 236 11.72 11.49 -1.85
CA LEU A 236 10.48 12.25 -1.82
C LEU A 236 10.80 13.71 -1.48
N PRO A 237 10.08 14.69 -2.03
CA PRO A 237 10.16 16.07 -1.57
C PRO A 237 9.75 16.15 -0.09
N GLY A 238 10.70 16.45 0.80
CA GLY A 238 10.44 16.65 2.23
C GLY A 238 10.27 18.13 2.59
N ARG A 239 9.68 18.39 3.77
CA ARG A 239 9.44 19.77 4.27
C ARG A 239 10.69 20.65 4.37
N GLU A 240 11.87 20.05 4.54
CA GLU A 240 13.17 20.74 4.71
C GLU A 240 14.17 20.45 3.58
N GLY A 241 13.72 19.83 2.48
CA GLY A 241 14.57 19.36 1.38
C GLY A 241 14.31 17.89 1.03
N PRO A 242 15.05 17.31 0.07
CA PRO A 242 14.84 15.93 -0.37
C PRO A 242 15.05 14.96 0.80
N SER A 243 14.00 14.25 1.22
CA SER A 243 14.14 13.12 2.13
C SER A 243 14.38 11.87 1.30
N ARG A 244 15.57 11.26 1.44
CA ARG A 244 15.82 9.90 0.91
C ARG A 244 14.68 9.00 1.36
N SER A 245 14.24 8.09 0.49
CA SER A 245 13.19 7.10 0.74
C SER A 245 13.48 6.27 1.99
N ARG A 246 13.11 6.83 3.13
CA ARG A 246 12.96 6.23 4.44
C ARG A 246 11.50 6.44 4.80
N ALA A 247 10.84 5.40 5.34
CA ALA A 247 9.47 5.48 5.80
C ALA A 247 9.21 6.81 6.56
N PRO A 248 8.14 7.56 6.24
CA PRO A 248 7.94 8.88 6.82
C PRO A 248 7.86 8.81 8.35
N ARG A 249 8.64 9.64 9.04
CA ARG A 249 8.35 9.98 10.44
C ARG A 249 7.20 11.00 10.42
N LEU A 250 6.02 10.58 10.86
CA LEU A 250 4.84 11.44 11.03
C LEU A 250 5.11 12.54 12.08
N PRO A 251 4.86 13.81 11.73
CA PRO A 251 3.86 14.56 12.49
C PRO A 251 2.89 15.40 11.62
N ARG A 252 1.67 15.51 12.16
CA ARG A 252 0.44 16.22 11.70
C ARG A 252 0.63 17.66 11.16
N PRO A 253 -0.39 18.24 10.47
CA PRO A 253 -0.18 18.99 9.23
C PRO A 253 -0.01 20.49 9.43
N MET A 254 0.82 21.10 8.57
CA MET A 254 0.67 22.50 8.20
C MET A 254 0.74 22.60 6.67
N PHE A 255 -0.37 23.05 6.09
CA PHE A 255 -0.56 23.30 4.66
C PHE A 255 0.43 24.34 4.15
N ARG A 256 1.17 24.06 3.05
CA ARG A 256 1.26 24.95 1.87
C ARG A 256 2.29 24.55 0.79
N VAL A 257 1.80 24.73 -0.46
CA VAL A 257 2.51 25.08 -1.72
C VAL A 257 3.23 23.92 -2.43
N TRP A 258 2.81 23.64 -3.67
CA TRP A 258 3.18 22.54 -4.59
C TRP A 258 2.21 21.34 -4.70
N ARG A 259 0.93 21.55 -4.40
CA ARG A 259 -0.15 20.66 -4.88
C ARG A 259 -0.51 21.07 -6.31
N ARG A 260 -0.17 20.26 -7.31
CA ARG A 260 -0.96 20.25 -8.56
C ARG A 260 -2.37 19.89 -8.12
N TRP A 261 -3.35 20.71 -8.50
CA TRP A 261 -4.70 20.71 -7.95
C TRP A 261 -5.33 19.31 -7.88
N CYS A 262 -5.27 18.67 -6.70
CA CYS A 262 -5.99 17.42 -6.42
C CYS A 262 -7.46 17.66 -6.01
N GLY A 263 -7.91 18.91 -5.92
CA GLY A 263 -9.30 19.24 -5.62
C GLY A 263 -10.10 19.48 -6.89
N SER A 264 -11.24 18.80 -7.03
CA SER A 264 -12.24 19.08 -8.05
C SER A 264 -12.63 20.56 -8.03
N GLY A 265 -12.17 21.33 -9.02
CA GLY A 265 -12.69 22.66 -9.28
C GLY A 265 -14.12 22.55 -9.76
N SER A 266 -15.08 22.93 -8.92
CA SER A 266 -16.41 23.32 -9.39
C SER A 266 -16.23 24.50 -10.36
N ARG A 267 -16.36 24.24 -11.66
CA ARG A 267 -16.56 25.30 -12.65
C ARG A 267 -18.01 25.77 -12.50
N ASN A 268 -18.19 26.93 -11.88
CA ASN A 268 -19.26 27.86 -12.25
C ASN A 268 -18.66 28.90 -13.19
#